data_AF-A0A7I7T0E4-F1
#
_entry.id   AF-A0A7I7T0E4-F1
#
_cell.length_a   1.000
_cell.length_b   1.000
_cell.length_c   1.000
_cell.angle_alpha   90.00
_cell.angle_beta   90.00
_cell.angle_gamma   90.00
#
_symmetry.space_group_name_H-M   'P 1'
#
loop_
_entity.id
_entity.type
_entity.pdbx_description
1 polymer ?
#
loop_
_entity_poly.entity_id
_entity_poly.type
_entity_poly.pdbx_seq_one_letter_code
_entity_poly.pdbx_strand_id
1 'polypeptide(L)'
;MLNDVSVAAVLGAITKANLPASNPRDTTASTCPEAGCLQATDTDTVSILKFPSTGRAELYAAAVPNMLQVEDIVVVFAPTLTSEQKAAYGQVIKNATF
;
A
#
# COMPACT_ATOMS: atom_id res chain seq x y z
N MET A 1 -12.08 -3.76 -17.12
CA MET A 1 -12.01 -2.30 -16.88
C MET A 1 -10.79 -2.08 -16.02
N LEU A 2 -9.70 -1.53 -16.57
CA LEU A 2 -8.52 -1.21 -15.77
C LEU A 2 -8.85 0.07 -14.99
N ASN A 3 -9.37 -0.09 -13.78
CA ASN A 3 -9.21 0.98 -12.81
C ASN A 3 -7.72 0.98 -12.48
N ASP A 4 -6.98 1.96 -12.98
CA ASP A 4 -5.64 2.24 -12.50
C ASP A 4 -5.78 2.61 -11.01
N VAL A 5 -5.56 1.63 -10.13
CA VAL A 5 -5.84 1.77 -8.71
C VAL A 5 -4.86 2.76 -8.11
N SER A 6 -5.38 3.90 -7.65
CA SER A 6 -4.60 4.92 -6.95
C SER A 6 -4.42 4.58 -5.47
N VAL A 7 -3.42 5.20 -4.84
CA VAL A 7 -3.23 5.12 -3.37
C VAL A 7 -4.50 5.53 -2.61
N ALA A 8 -5.22 6.55 -3.09
CA ALA A 8 -6.46 7.02 -2.48
C ALA A 8 -7.58 5.97 -2.55
N ALA A 9 -7.65 5.19 -3.63
CA ALA A 9 -8.63 4.11 -3.76
C ALA A 9 -8.36 2.98 -2.76
N VAL A 10 -7.08 2.59 -2.59
CA VAL A 10 -6.67 1.59 -1.59
C VAL A 10 -6.99 2.07 -0.18
N LEU A 11 -6.63 3.31 0.15
CA LEU A 11 -6.94 3.91 1.46
C LEU A 11 -8.45 3.96 1.73
N GLY A 12 -9.24 4.31 0.71
CA GLY A 12 -10.70 4.30 0.78
C GLY A 12 -11.29 2.91 1.05
N ALA A 13 -10.73 1.87 0.42
CA ALA A 13 -11.14 0.49 0.66
C ALA A 13 -10.82 0.02 2.09
N ILE A 14 -9.63 0.34 2.59
CA ILE A 14 -9.22 0.05 3.98
C ILE A 14 -10.17 0.73 4.97
N THR A 15 -10.47 2.01 4.77
CA THR A 15 -11.40 2.78 5.61
C THR A 15 -12.81 2.19 5.58
N LYS A 16 -13.31 1.82 4.40
CA LYS A 16 -14.63 1.20 4.23
C LYS A 16 -14.73 -0.17 4.94
N ALA A 17 -13.62 -0.88 5.07
CA ALA A 17 -13.54 -2.13 5.81
C ALA A 17 -13.40 -1.96 7.33
N ASN A 18 -13.43 -0.72 7.85
CA ASN A 18 -13.20 -0.37 9.26
C ASN A 18 -11.82 -0.84 9.79
N LEU A 19 -10.84 -0.97 8.89
CA LEU A 19 -9.46 -1.23 9.30
C LEU A 19 -8.77 0.09 9.64
N PRO A 20 -7.95 0.14 10.70
CA PRO A 20 -7.26 1.37 11.09
C PRO A 20 -6.36 1.91 9.96
N ALA A 21 -6.50 3.18 9.63
CA ALA A 21 -5.66 3.87 8.65
C ALA A 21 -5.54 5.36 9.01
N SER A 22 -5.35 5.61 10.30
CA SER A 22 -5.38 6.95 10.89
C SER A 22 -4.19 7.81 10.42
N ASN A 23 -4.42 9.12 10.41
CA ASN A 23 -3.43 10.15 10.07
C ASN A 23 -2.76 9.96 8.70
N PRO A 24 -3.54 9.88 7.60
CA PRO A 24 -2.96 9.77 6.26
C PRO A 24 -2.15 11.02 5.91
N ARG A 25 -0.93 10.81 5.43
CA ARG A 25 0.01 11.86 5.01
C ARG A 25 0.52 11.51 3.62
N ASP A 26 0.35 12.41 2.67
CA ASP A 26 1.00 12.27 1.37
C ASP A 26 2.51 12.43 1.56
N THR A 27 3.26 11.35 1.28
CA THR A 27 4.72 11.31 1.39
C THR A 27 5.39 11.13 0.03
N THR A 28 4.65 11.36 -1.06
CA THR A 28 5.12 11.18 -2.44
C THR A 28 6.43 11.92 -2.70
N ALA A 29 6.50 13.21 -2.34
CA ALA A 29 7.67 14.05 -2.60
C ALA A 29 8.92 13.63 -1.83
N SER A 30 8.78 13.01 -0.65
CA SER A 30 9.90 12.56 0.19
C SER A 30 10.31 11.12 -0.08
N THR A 31 9.34 10.24 -0.38
CA THR A 31 9.56 8.79 -0.45
C THR A 31 9.85 8.33 -1.88
N CYS A 32 9.11 8.85 -2.87
CA CYS A 32 9.19 8.32 -4.23
C CYS A 32 10.49 8.60 -4.99
N PRO A 33 11.26 9.67 -4.73
CA PRO A 33 12.56 9.85 -5.38
C PRO A 33 13.53 8.69 -5.13
N GLU A 34 13.47 8.06 -3.95
CA GLU A 34 14.30 6.91 -3.61
C GLU A 34 13.60 5.58 -3.93
N ALA A 35 12.33 5.44 -3.56
CA ALA A 35 11.59 4.19 -3.75
C ALA A 35 11.25 3.90 -5.22
N GLY A 36 11.17 4.92 -6.08
CA GLY A 36 10.77 4.78 -7.49
C GLY A 36 9.25 4.63 -7.69
N CYS A 37 8.45 5.04 -6.71
CA CYS A 37 6.99 5.11 -6.81
C CYS A 37 6.52 6.38 -7.56
N LEU A 38 5.22 6.41 -7.89
CA LEU A 38 4.50 7.58 -8.43
C LEU A 38 3.67 8.28 -7.35
N GLN A 39 3.18 7.52 -6.37
CA GLN A 39 2.41 8.04 -5.25
C GLN A 39 2.80 7.28 -3.98
N ALA A 40 2.82 7.98 -2.85
CA ALA A 40 2.99 7.39 -1.53
C ALA A 40 2.07 8.04 -0.50
N THR A 41 1.49 7.25 0.38
CA THR A 41 0.75 7.76 1.55
C THR A 41 1.07 6.91 2.77
N ASP A 42 1.49 7.57 3.84
CA ASP A 42 1.73 6.94 5.13
C ASP A 42 0.55 7.17 6.05
N THR A 43 0.17 6.11 6.76
CA THR A 43 -0.74 6.14 7.91
C THR A 43 0.00 5.61 9.12
N ASP A 44 -0.67 5.52 10.27
CA ASP A 44 -0.04 4.96 11.47
C ASP A 44 0.09 3.41 11.43
N THR A 45 -0.61 2.75 10.50
CA THR A 45 -0.65 1.27 10.40
C THR A 45 -0.10 0.73 9.09
N VAL A 46 -0.20 1.49 8.00
CA VAL A 46 0.27 1.10 6.67
C VAL A 46 0.88 2.26 5.90
N SER A 47 1.90 1.95 5.10
CA SER A 47 2.41 2.81 4.02
C SER A 47 1.98 2.22 2.69
N ILE A 48 1.32 3.01 1.85
CA ILE A 48 0.79 2.57 0.56
C ILE A 48 1.58 3.27 -0.54
N LEU A 49 2.20 2.50 -1.44
CA LEU A 49 3.03 2.99 -2.54
C LEU A 49 2.47 2.47 -3.86
N LYS A 50 2.29 3.38 -4.82
CA LYS A 50 1.94 3.05 -6.22
C LYS A 50 3.18 3.18 -7.10
N PHE A 51 3.49 2.15 -7.87
CA PHE A 51 4.62 2.11 -8.79
C PHE A 51 4.17 2.33 -10.23
N PRO A 52 5.08 2.73 -11.13
CA PRO A 52 4.76 2.87 -12.55
C PRO A 52 4.56 1.52 -13.26
N SER A 53 4.90 0.40 -12.62
CA SER A 53 4.68 -0.94 -13.14
C SER A 53 4.81 -2.01 -12.05
N THR A 54 4.22 -3.19 -12.30
CA THR A 54 4.37 -4.38 -11.44
C THR A 54 5.83 -4.75 -11.23
N GLY A 55 6.65 -4.74 -12.28
CA GLY A 55 8.07 -5.08 -12.15
C GLY A 55 8.88 -4.10 -11.29
N ARG A 56 8.46 -2.83 -11.17
CA ARG A 56 9.08 -1.88 -10.23
C ARG A 56 8.62 -2.13 -8.80
N ALA A 57 7.34 -2.43 -8.60
CA ALA A 57 6.80 -2.81 -7.29
C ALA A 57 7.47 -4.08 -6.75
N GLU A 58 7.65 -5.12 -7.59
CA GLU A 58 8.33 -6.36 -7.21
C GLU A 58 9.79 -6.13 -6.75
N LEU A 59 10.52 -5.26 -7.44
CA LEU A 59 11.89 -4.93 -7.07
C LEU A 59 11.97 -4.22 -5.71
N TYR A 60 11.07 -3.28 -5.44
CA TYR A 60 10.98 -2.63 -4.14
C TYR A 60 10.57 -3.64 -3.05
N ALA A 61 9.54 -4.44 -3.32
CA ALA A 61 9.01 -5.46 -2.44
C ALA A 61 10.10 -6.47 -2.00
N ALA A 62 10.96 -6.91 -2.92
CA ALA A 62 12.06 -7.83 -2.61
C ALA A 62 13.04 -7.30 -1.54
N ALA A 63 13.13 -5.97 -1.37
CA ALA A 63 14.02 -5.33 -0.41
C ALA A 63 13.34 -4.95 0.93
N VAL A 64 12.01 -5.07 1.02
CA VAL A 64 11.24 -4.51 2.15
C VAL A 64 10.55 -5.63 2.95
N PRO A 65 10.83 -5.76 4.26
CA PRO A 65 10.15 -6.74 5.10
C PRO A 65 8.71 -6.29 5.42
N ASN A 66 7.89 -7.23 5.89
CA ASN A 66 6.53 -6.95 6.36
C ASN A 66 5.67 -6.17 5.34
N MET A 67 5.73 -6.57 4.08
CA MET A 67 4.98 -5.94 3.00
C MET A 67 4.03 -6.92 2.31
N LEU A 68 3.06 -6.35 1.60
CA LEU A 68 2.23 -7.02 0.60
C LEU A 68 2.38 -6.28 -0.73
N GLN A 69 2.61 -7.02 -1.80
CA GLN A 69 2.57 -6.50 -3.16
C GLN A 69 1.36 -7.08 -3.90
N VAL A 70 0.62 -6.21 -4.58
CA VAL A 70 -0.50 -6.55 -5.47
C VAL A 70 -0.35 -5.70 -6.72
N GLU A 71 0.02 -6.33 -7.83
CA GLU A 71 0.33 -5.64 -9.09
C GLU A 71 1.39 -4.54 -8.88
N ASP A 72 1.06 -3.27 -9.13
CA ASP A 72 1.94 -2.14 -8.93
C ASP A 72 1.68 -1.37 -7.62
N ILE A 73 0.93 -1.95 -6.68
CA ILE A 73 0.76 -1.46 -5.33
C ILE A 73 1.63 -2.26 -4.37
N VAL A 74 2.38 -1.57 -3.51
CA VAL A 74 3.02 -2.15 -2.33
C VAL A 74 2.44 -1.51 -1.08
N VAL A 75 2.06 -2.35 -0.13
CA VAL A 75 1.65 -1.92 1.20
C VAL A 75 2.64 -2.46 2.22
N VAL A 76 3.29 -1.55 2.94
CA VAL A 76 4.19 -1.89 4.06
C VAL A 76 3.40 -1.80 5.36
N PHE A 77 3.43 -2.85 6.15
CA PHE A 77 2.71 -2.93 7.42
C PHE A 77 3.56 -2.39 8.57
N ALA A 78 2.94 -1.63 9.47
CA ALA A 78 3.57 -1.27 10.73
C ALA A 78 3.99 -2.53 11.51
N PRO A 79 5.13 -2.49 12.20
CA PRO A 79 5.66 -3.66 12.92
C PRO A 79 4.76 -4.12 14.08
N THR A 80 3.85 -3.25 14.52
CA THR A 80 2.87 -3.53 15.60
C THR A 80 1.71 -4.41 15.15
N LEU A 81 1.51 -4.63 13.85
CA LEU A 81 0.40 -5.43 13.35
C LEU A 81 0.66 -6.93 13.50
N THR A 82 -0.33 -7.66 14.02
CA THR A 82 -0.33 -9.14 14.08
C THR A 82 -0.52 -9.74 12.69
N SER A 83 -0.24 -11.04 12.56
CA SER A 83 -0.47 -11.78 11.32
C SER A 83 -1.95 -11.78 10.91
N GLU A 84 -2.89 -11.88 11.85
CA GLU A 84 -4.33 -11.78 11.51
C GLU A 84 -4.70 -10.40 10.98
N GLN A 85 -4.15 -9.34 11.58
CA GLN A 85 -4.39 -7.97 11.11
C GLN A 85 -3.83 -7.78 9.69
N LYS A 86 -2.58 -8.20 9.45
CA LYS A 86 -1.96 -8.16 8.10
C LYS A 86 -2.79 -8.92 7.07
N ALA A 87 -3.33 -10.09 7.43
CA ALA A 87 -4.21 -10.85 6.56
C ALA A 87 -5.52 -10.10 6.23
N ALA A 88 -6.12 -9.43 7.22
CA ALA A 88 -7.32 -8.61 7.01
C ALA A 88 -7.07 -7.45 6.03
N TYR A 89 -5.98 -6.69 6.20
CA TYR A 89 -5.58 -5.68 5.21
C TYR A 89 -5.38 -6.30 3.83
N GLY A 90 -4.67 -7.43 3.76
CA GLY A 90 -4.37 -8.08 2.49
C GLY A 90 -5.61 -8.53 1.71
N GLN A 91 -6.66 -8.99 2.40
CA GLN A 91 -7.93 -9.32 1.74
C GLN A 91 -8.59 -8.06 1.15
N VAL A 92 -8.64 -6.97 1.90
CA VAL A 92 -9.23 -5.70 1.44
C VAL A 92 -8.48 -5.12 0.25
N ILE A 93 -7.15 -5.10 0.30
CA ILE A 93 -6.30 -4.54 -0.76
C ILE A 93 -6.43 -5.35 -2.06
N LYS A 94 -6.41 -6.69 -1.96
CA LYS A 94 -6.64 -7.56 -3.13
C LYS A 94 -8.00 -7.26 -3.76
N ASN A 95 -9.06 -7.20 -2.97
CA ASN A 95 -10.41 -6.90 -3.48
C ASN A 95 -10.57 -5.47 -4.04
N ALA A 96 -9.69 -4.53 -3.66
CA ALA A 96 -9.69 -3.18 -4.21
C ALA A 96 -8.98 -3.09 -5.57
N THR A 97 -8.17 -4.10 -5.90
CA THR A 97 -7.32 -4.14 -7.10
C THR A 97 -7.88 -5.04 -8.20
N PHE A 98 -8.85 -5.91 -7.87
CA PHE A 98 -9.52 -6.84 -8.79
C PHE A 98 -11.00 -6.51 -8.99
#